data_AF-A0A439DM85-F1
#
_entry.id   AF-A0A439DM85-F1
#
_cell.length_a   1.000
_cell.length_b   1.000
_cell.length_c   1.000
_cell.angle_alpha   90.00
_cell.angle_beta   90.00
_cell.angle_gamma   90.00
#
_symmetry.space_group_name_H-M   'P 1'
#
loop_
_entity.id
_entity.type
_entity.pdbx_description
1 polymer ?
#
loop_
_entity_poly.entity_id
_entity_poly.type
_entity_poly.pdbx_seq_one_letter_code
_entity_poly.pdbx_strand_id
1 'polypeptide(L)' 'MLEFTRGLRLLVLHDDAEREFDYTAGAERSLAQAARDGWTVVSMRNDWTTVFDG' A
#
# COMPACT_ATOMS: atom_id res chain seq x y z
N MET A 1 1.26 -25.07 14.98
CA MET A 1 1.45 -23.82 15.78
C MET A 1 1.42 -22.55 14.91
N LEU A 2 1.90 -22.57 13.66
CA LEU A 2 1.80 -21.41 12.74
C LEU A 2 0.42 -21.27 12.07
N GLU A 3 -0.45 -22.27 12.18
CA GLU A 3 -1.75 -22.36 11.49
C GLU A 3 -2.76 -21.28 11.90
N PHE A 4 -2.54 -20.61 13.04
CA PHE A 4 -3.40 -19.53 13.54
C PHE A 4 -2.73 -18.15 13.48
N THR A 5 -1.46 -18.07 13.06
CA THR A 5 -0.78 -16.78 12.94
C THR A 5 -1.17 -16.16 11.59
N ARG A 6 -2.08 -15.18 11.62
CA ARG A 6 -2.32 -14.35 10.44
C ARG A 6 -1.09 -13.46 10.22
N GLY A 7 -0.37 -13.68 9.12
CA GLY A 7 0.72 -12.80 8.72
C GLY A 7 0.23 -11.37 8.47
N LEU A 8 1.08 -10.39 8.78
CA LEU A 8 0.86 -8.98 8.46
C LEU A 8 0.81 -8.82 6.94
N ARG A 9 -0.27 -8.20 6.44
CA ARG A 9 -0.50 -7.96 5.02
C ARG A 9 -0.72 -6.47 4.81
N LEU A 10 0.20 -5.88 4.06
CA LEU A 10 0.25 -4.45 3.76
C LEU A 10 0.41 -4.27 2.25
N LEU A 11 -0.25 -3.25 1.72
CA LEU A 11 -0.06 -2.76 0.36
C LEU A 11 0.31 -1.27 0.45
N VAL A 12 1.41 -0.86 -0.19
CA VAL A 12 1.76 0.55 -0.31
C VAL A 12 1.10 1.10 -1.58
N LEU A 13 0.34 2.18 -1.42
CA LEU A 13 -0.29 2.92 -2.49
C LEU A 13 0.56 4.16 -2.79
N HIS A 14 1.17 4.12 -3.97
CA HIS A 14 1.93 5.23 -4.55
C HIS A 14 0.96 6.25 -5.17
N ASP A 15 0.30 7.04 -4.32
CA ASP A 15 -0.71 8.06 -4.69
C ASP A 15 -0.21 9.50 -4.53
N ASP A 16 1.10 9.69 -4.43
CA ASP A 16 1.72 11.00 -4.23
C ASP A 16 2.50 11.46 -5.45
N ALA A 17 1.80 12.10 -6.39
CA ALA A 17 2.41 12.69 -7.59
C ALA A 17 3.32 13.91 -7.31
N GLU A 18 3.27 14.49 -6.10
CA GLU A 18 4.03 15.69 -5.76
C GLU A 18 5.43 15.32 -5.26
N ARG A 19 5.52 14.24 -4.48
CA ARG A 19 6.76 13.76 -3.88
C ARG A 19 7.34 12.55 -4.63
N GLU A 20 6.56 11.89 -5.46
CA GLU A 20 6.93 10.69 -6.23
C GLU A 20 6.18 10.62 -7.58
N PHE A 21 6.37 9.56 -8.36
CA PHE A 21 5.60 9.34 -9.58
C PHE A 21 4.29 8.61 -9.25
N ASP A 22 3.15 9.20 -9.61
CA ASP A 22 1.84 8.54 -9.49
C ASP A 22 1.69 7.44 -10.56
N TYR A 23 1.75 6.18 -10.11
CA TYR A 23 1.55 5.00 -10.94
C TYR A 23 0.48 4.09 -10.34
N THR A 24 -0.77 4.55 -10.36
CA THR A 24 -1.91 3.69 -9.99
C THR A 24 -2.34 2.74 -11.12
N ALA A 25 -1.98 3.04 -12.38
CA ALA A 25 -2.30 2.20 -13.52
C ALA A 25 -1.59 0.83 -13.45
N GLY A 26 -2.35 -0.25 -13.52
CA GLY A 26 -1.84 -1.63 -13.41
C GLY A 26 -1.90 -2.23 -12.00
N ALA A 27 -2.20 -1.43 -10.98
CA ALA A 27 -2.33 -1.89 -9.59
C ALA A 27 -3.75 -2.38 -9.24
N GLU A 28 -4.70 -2.37 -10.17
CA GLU A 28 -6.12 -2.61 -9.92
C GLU A 28 -6.37 -4.00 -9.30
N ARG A 29 -5.63 -5.02 -9.75
CA ARG A 29 -5.75 -6.37 -9.20
C ARG A 29 -5.28 -6.45 -7.76
N SER A 30 -4.16 -5.81 -7.45
CA SER A 30 -3.59 -5.76 -6.10
C SER A 30 -4.49 -4.99 -5.14
N LEU A 31 -5.00 -3.84 -5.57
CA LEU A 31 -5.96 -3.04 -4.80
C LEU A 31 -7.26 -3.80 -4.54
N ALA A 32 -7.81 -4.47 -5.57
CA ALA A 32 -9.01 -5.28 -5.42
C ALA A 32 -8.76 -6.50 -4.50
N GLN A 33 -7.57 -7.09 -4.52
CA GLN A 33 -7.21 -8.18 -3.59
C GLN A 33 -7.10 -7.68 -2.15
N ALA A 34 -6.44 -6.55 -1.93
CA ALA A 34 -6.31 -5.92 -0.62
C ALA A 34 -7.69 -5.61 -0.02
N ALA A 35 -8.61 -5.07 -0.82
CA ALA A 35 -9.99 -4.82 -0.40
C ALA A 35 -10.75 -6.11 -0.07
N ARG A 36 -10.64 -7.15 -0.91
CA ARG A 36 -11.32 -8.45 -0.70
C ARG A 36 -10.87 -9.15 0.57
N ASP A 37 -9.57 -9.10 0.87
CA ASP A 37 -8.97 -9.84 1.98
C ASP A 37 -8.74 -9.00 3.24
N GLY A 38 -9.10 -7.71 3.22
CA GLY A 38 -8.92 -6.79 4.34
C GLY A 38 -7.45 -6.49 4.67
N TRP A 39 -6.60 -6.33 3.66
CA TRP A 39 -5.20 -5.91 3.87
C TRP A 39 -5.18 -4.41 4.23
N THR A 40 -4.20 -4.00 5.02
CA THR A 40 -3.98 -2.56 5.26
C THR A 40 -3.36 -1.94 4.01
N VAL A 41 -3.95 -0.86 3.51
CA VAL A 41 -3.40 -0.08 2.39
C VAL A 41 -2.85 1.23 2.97
N VAL A 42 -1.56 1.48 2.74
CA VAL A 42 -0.85 2.67 3.24
C VAL A 42 -0.70 3.66 2.09
N SER A 43 -1.26 4.86 2.24
CA SER A 43 -1.16 5.96 1.27
C SER A 43 0.12 6.73 1.49
N MET A 44 0.99 6.82 0.47
CA MET A 44 2.18 7.66 0.56
C MET A 44 1.80 9.13 0.79
N ARG A 45 0.74 9.59 0.14
CA ARG A 45 0.25 10.97 0.29
C ARG A 45 -0.17 11.29 1.71
N ASN A 46 -0.97 10.42 2.32
CA ASN A 46 -1.65 10.74 3.58
C ASN A 46 -0.91 10.22 4.82
N ASP A 47 -0.19 9.11 4.71
CA ASP A 47 0.35 8.41 5.88
C ASP A 47 1.85 8.67 6.09
N TRP A 48 2.57 9.16 5.07
CA TRP A 48 4.03 9.35 5.16
C TRP A 48 4.39 10.81 5.34
N THR A 49 5.22 11.09 6.34
CA THR A 49 5.79 12.43 6.57
C THR A 49 6.91 12.74 5.57
N THR A 50 7.74 11.75 5.23
CA THR A 50 8.90 11.89 4.34
C THR A 50 8.94 10.72 3.37
N VAL A 51 9.17 10.98 2.08
CA VAL A 51 9.29 9.94 1.04
C VAL A 51 10.76 9.61 0.74
N PHE A 52 11.61 10.63 0.62
CA PHE A 52 13.06 10.49 0.41
C PHE A 52 13.81 11.34 1.44
N ASP A 53 14.94 10.86 1.96
CA ASP A 53 15.74 11.50 3.01
C ASP A 53 16.99 12.26 2.51
N GLY A 54 17.31 12.17 1.21
CA GLY A 54 18.38 12.95 0.57
C GLY A 54 19.76 12.31 0.64
#